data_AF-A0A6J7KK50-F1
#
_entry.id   AF-A0A6J7KK50-F1
#
_cell.length_a   1.000
_cell.length_b   1.000
_cell.length_c   1.000
_cell.angle_alpha   90.00
_cell.angle_beta   90.00
_cell.angle_gamma   90.00
#
_symmetry.space_group_name_H-M   'P 1'
#
loop_
_entity.id
_entity.type
_entity.pdbx_description
1 polymer ?
#
loop_
_entity_poly.entity_id
_entity_poly.type
_entity_poly.pdbx_seq_one_letter_code
_entity_poly.pdbx_strand_id
1 'polypeptide(L)' 'MVLANMGVGEEMVEYVQDRLGHDRRYSIDCSKANALGWKPSRDLDVAIAETVEWYRANRAWWEPLKAR' A
#
# COMPACT_ATOMS: atom_id res chain seq x y z
N MET A 1 7.48 5.63 -2.90
CA MET A 1 7.73 4.34 -2.23
C MET A 1 7.54 3.14 -3.16
N VAL A 2 6.33 2.88 -3.68
CA VAL A 2 6.09 1.72 -4.58
C VAL A 2 6.88 1.82 -5.89
N LEU A 3 6.78 2.94 -6.61
CA LEU A 3 7.53 3.18 -7.86
C LEU A 3 9.04 2.95 -7.69
N ALA A 4 9.62 3.56 -6.65
CA ALA A 4 11.03 3.40 -6.30
C ALA A 4 11.41 1.93 -6.01
N ASN A 5 10.61 1.20 -5.23
CA ASN A 5 10.84 -0.24 -4.98
C ASN A 5 10.67 -1.09 -6.25
N MET A 6 9.89 -0.60 -7.21
CA MET A 6 9.74 -1.23 -8.52
C MET A 6 10.83 -0.85 -9.53
N GLY A 7 11.71 0.11 -9.20
CA GLY A 7 12.76 0.60 -10.09
C GLY A 7 12.25 1.47 -11.24
N VAL A 8 11.09 2.11 -11.07
CA VAL A 8 10.46 2.98 -12.07
C VAL A 8 10.19 4.37 -11.48
N GLY A 9 10.00 5.38 -12.33
CA GLY A 9 9.70 6.74 -11.92
C GLY A 9 8.23 7.13 -12.10
N GLU A 10 7.96 8.43 -11.92
CA GLU A 10 6.61 9.01 -12.03
C GLU A 10 6.06 9.00 -13.46
N GLU A 11 6.90 8.77 -14.48
CA GLU A 11 6.47 8.58 -15.87
C GLU A 11 5.48 7.42 -16.04
N MET A 12 5.43 6.50 -15.09
CA MET A 12 4.47 5.39 -15.06
C MET A 12 3.10 5.78 -14.49
N VAL A 13 2.91 7.02 -14.03
CA VAL A 13 1.66 7.49 -13.42
C VAL A 13 0.74 8.07 -14.49
N GLU A 14 -0.47 7.52 -14.59
CA GLU A 14 -1.57 8.06 -15.39
C GLU A 14 -2.67 8.60 -14.47
N TYR A 15 -3.05 9.86 -14.66
CA TYR A 15 -4.17 10.46 -13.95
C TYR A 15 -5.47 10.14 -14.67
N VAL A 16 -6.34 9.39 -14.00
CA VAL A 16 -7.68 9.06 -14.47
C VAL A 16 -8.74 9.85 -13.72
N GLN A 17 -9.98 9.87 -14.24
CA GLN A 17 -11.09 10.53 -13.56
C GLN A 17 -11.33 9.92 -12.18
N ASP A 18 -11.56 10.78 -11.18
CA ASP A 18 -11.83 10.35 -9.82
C ASP A 18 -13.15 9.58 -9.70
N ARG A 19 -13.21 8.67 -8.73
CA ARG A 19 -14.39 7.84 -8.47
C ARG A 19 -15.46 8.66 -7.74
N LEU A 20 -16.72 8.56 -8.20
CA LEU A 20 -17.85 9.11 -7.45
C LEU A 20 -17.87 8.56 -6.02
N GLY A 21 -18.04 9.44 -5.03
CA GLY A 21 -18.06 9.07 -3.61
C GLY A 21 -16.68 8.70 -3.04
N HIS A 22 -15.58 9.17 -3.64
CA HIS A 22 -14.27 9.05 -3.03
C HIS A 22 -14.09 10.08 -1.91
N ASP A 23 -14.14 9.62 -0.66
CA ASP A 23 -13.88 10.48 0.50
C ASP A 23 -12.44 11.01 0.46
N ARG A 24 -12.27 12.32 0.68
CA ARG A 24 -10.98 12.99 0.50
C ARG A 24 -9.92 12.59 1.52
N ARG A 25 -10.33 12.26 2.75
CA ARG A 25 -9.41 12.00 3.85
C ARG A 25 -10.06 11.15 4.93
N TYR A 26 -9.39 10.05 5.24
CA TYR A 26 -9.58 9.32 6.49
C TYR A 26 -8.41 9.55 7.42
N SER A 27 -8.69 9.60 8.71
CA SER A 27 -7.69 9.76 9.76
C SER A 27 -8.21 9.08 11.01
N ILE A 28 -7.33 8.33 11.67
CA ILE A 28 -7.66 7.59 12.88
C ILE A 28 -6.79 8.12 14.02
N ASP A 29 -7.42 8.40 15.15
CA ASP A 29 -6.72 8.64 16.41
C ASP A 29 -6.52 7.29 17.11
N CYS A 30 -5.25 6.89 17.26
CA CYS A 30 -4.86 5.63 17.88
C CYS A 30 -4.58 5.74 19.38
N SER A 31 -4.82 6.90 20.01
CA SER A 31 -4.49 7.16 21.42
C SER A 31 -5.05 6.11 22.38
N LYS A 32 -6.27 5.62 22.12
CA LYS A 32 -6.89 4.57 22.93
C LYS A 32 -6.15 3.23 22.86
N ALA A 33 -5.68 2.84 21.68
CA ALA A 33 -4.88 1.62 21.51
C ALA A 33 -3.49 1.79 22.13
N ASN A 34 -2.88 2.96 21.93
CA ASN A 34 -1.58 3.30 22.51
C ASN A 34 -1.59 3.22 24.05
N ALA A 35 -2.70 3.62 24.69
CA ALA A 35 -2.88 3.50 26.14
C ALA A 35 -2.89 2.03 26.63
N LEU A 36 -3.16 1.07 25.74
CA LEU A 36 -3.06 -0.37 26.03
C LEU A 36 -1.66 -0.94 25.72
N GLY A 37 -0.67 -0.09 25.43
CA GLY A 37 0.68 -0.49 25.08
C GLY A 37 0.87 -0.91 23.62
N TRP A 38 -0.18 -0.82 22.80
CA TRP A 38 -0.04 -1.06 21.36
C TRP A 38 0.77 0.07 20.71
N LYS A 39 1.61 -0.30 19.75
CA LYS A 39 2.27 0.64 18.83
C LYS A 39 2.52 -0.07 17.51
N PRO A 40 2.62 0.65 16.38
CA PRO A 40 3.14 0.08 15.14
C PRO A 40 4.49 -0.58 15.40
N SER A 41 4.62 -1.84 14.99
CA SER A 41 5.86 -2.61 15.14
C SER A 41 6.74 -2.57 13.89
N ARG A 42 6.25 -1.94 12.82
CA ARG A 42 6.87 -1.92 11.50
C ARG A 42 6.87 -0.50 10.98
N ASP A 43 8.00 -0.10 10.41
CA ASP A 43 8.10 1.12 9.64
C ASP A 43 7.41 0.94 8.27
N LEU A 44 6.75 1.99 7.77
CA LEU A 44 5.98 1.91 6.54
C LEU A 44 6.87 1.69 5.31
N ASP A 45 8.06 2.31 5.27
CA ASP A 45 9.00 2.18 4.15
C ASP A 45 9.48 0.74 4.00
N VAL A 46 9.87 0.15 5.13
CA VAL A 46 10.29 -1.26 5.18
C VAL A 46 9.13 -2.20 4.84
N ALA A 47 7.95 -1.97 5.41
CA ALA A 47 6.79 -2.83 5.17
C ALA A 47 6.33 -2.80 3.71
N ILE A 48 6.35 -1.64 3.04
CA ILE A 48 5.99 -1.53 1.62
C ILE A 48 7.03 -2.22 0.73
N ALA A 49 8.33 -2.10 1.03
CA ALA A 49 9.38 -2.82 0.29
C ALA A 49 9.18 -4.34 0.35
N GLU A 50 8.98 -4.89 1.55
CA GLU A 50 8.71 -6.32 1.74
C GLU A 50 7.41 -6.76 1.05
N THR A 51 6.39 -5.90 1.04
CA THR A 51 5.12 -6.17 0.36
C THR A 51 5.31 -6.27 -1.14
N VAL A 52 6.07 -5.36 -1.75
CA VAL A 52 6.41 -5.40 -3.19
C VAL A 52 7.13 -6.70 -3.53
N GLU A 53 8.13 -7.09 -2.74
CA GLU A 53 8.86 -8.34 -2.94
C GLU A 53 7.96 -9.58 -2.79
N TRP A 54 7.02 -9.55 -1.84
CA TRP A 54 6.03 -10.62 -1.72
C TRP A 54 5.18 -10.75 -2.99
N TYR A 55 4.67 -9.66 -3.57
CA TYR A 55 3.90 -9.72 -4.81
C TYR A 55 4.74 -10.21 -6.01
N ARG A 56 6.02 -9.85 -6.06
CA ARG A 56 6.96 -10.36 -7.08
C ARG A 56 7.15 -11.88 -6.98
N ALA A 57 7.36 -12.38 -5.76
CA ALA A 57 7.61 -13.80 -5.51
C ALA A 57 6.35 -14.67 -5.62
N ASN A 58 5.16 -14.09 -5.44
CA ASN A 58 3.88 -14.84 -5.35
C ASN A 58 2.97 -14.63 -6.56
N ARG A 59 3.55 -14.63 -7.77
CA ARG A 59 2.78 -14.43 -9.02
C ARG A 59 1.65 -15.45 -9.21
N ALA A 60 1.90 -16.73 -8.92
CA ALA A 60 0.90 -17.78 -9.02
C ALA A 60 -0.32 -17.54 -8.12
N TRP A 61 -0.20 -16.73 -7.07
CA TRP A 61 -1.29 -16.39 -6.17
C TRP A 61 -2.20 -15.29 -6.73
N TRP A 62 -1.65 -14.16 -7.19
CA TRP A 62 -2.48 -13.03 -7.64
C TRP A 62 -2.86 -13.09 -9.12
N GLU A 63 -2.07 -13.75 -9.96
CA GLU A 63 -2.30 -13.75 -11.41
C GLU A 63 -3.67 -14.30 -11.81
N PRO A 64 -4.20 -15.39 -11.20
CA PRO A 64 -5.56 -15.87 -11.45
C PRO A 64 -6.67 -14.89 -11.03
N LEU A 65 -6.39 -13.97 -10.09
CA LEU A 65 -7.37 -13.01 -9.56
C LEU A 65 -7.49 -11.75 -10.42
N LYS A 66 -6.46 -11.43 -11.22
CA LYS A 66 -6.39 -10.22 -12.05
C LYS A 66 -7.23 -10.33 -13.34
N ALA A 67 -7.40 -11.54 -13.87
CA ALA A 67 -8.05 -11.77 -15.17
C ALA A 67 -9.59 -11.74 -15.12
N ARG A 68 -10.19 -11.23 -14.03
CA ARG A 68 -11.62 -11.28 -13.77
C ARG A 68 -12.29 -9.92 -13.89
#